data_AF-A0AAJ6NAF3-F1
#
_entry.id   AF-A0AAJ6NAF3-F1
#
_cell.length_a   1.000
_cell.length_b   1.000
_cell.length_c   1.000
_cell.angle_alpha   90.00
_cell.angle_beta   90.00
_cell.angle_gamma   90.00
#
_symmetry.space_group_name_H-M   'P 1'
#
loop_
_entity.id
_entity.type
_entity.pdbx_description
1 polymer ?
#
loop_
_entity_poly.entity_id
_entity_poly.type
_entity_poly.pdbx_seq_one_letter_code
_entity_poly.pdbx_strand_id
1 'polypeptide(L)'
;MNVALNCGNCGSANLRVRTSEKIGLLTVDIVGYCNNCGSKHEIVASIKKVSTPIYQERPEVLRINKPLMKVDLNTKDLFEEK
;
A
#
# COMPACT_ATOMS: atom_id res chain seq x y z
N MET A 1 -5.35 -10.44 -12.63
CA MET A 1 -4.54 -10.19 -11.42
C MET A 1 -3.08 -10.21 -11.81
N ASN A 2 -2.32 -9.16 -11.54
CA ASN A 2 -0.88 -9.17 -11.76
C ASN A 2 -0.20 -9.39 -10.41
N VAL A 3 0.49 -10.52 -10.27
CA VAL A 3 1.15 -10.90 -9.03
C VAL A 3 2.65 -10.79 -9.28
N ALA A 4 3.27 -9.75 -8.71
CA ALA A 4 4.70 -9.53 -8.81
C ALA A 4 5.45 -10.52 -7.90
N LEU A 5 5.57 -11.76 -8.36
CA LEU A 5 6.34 -12.81 -7.71
C LEU A 5 7.42 -13.31 -8.67
N ASN A 6 8.59 -13.59 -8.12
CA ASN A 6 9.66 -14.24 -8.88
C ASN A 6 9.43 -15.75 -8.87
N CYS A 7 9.74 -16.41 -9.98
CA CYS A 7 9.74 -17.85 -10.07
C CYS A 7 10.76 -18.44 -9.08
N GLY A 8 10.31 -19.31 -8.18
CA GLY A 8 11.19 -19.99 -7.21
C GLY A 8 12.22 -20.95 -7.84
N ASN A 9 12.06 -21.29 -9.13
CA ASN A 9 12.98 -22.17 -9.85
C ASN A 9 14.06 -21.38 -10.62
N CYS A 10 13.67 -20.44 -11.48
CA CYS A 10 14.61 -19.72 -12.37
C CYS A 10 14.80 -18.23 -12.04
N GLY A 11 14.12 -17.70 -11.02
CA GLY A 11 14.21 -16.29 -10.62
C GLY A 11 13.51 -15.30 -11.56
N SER A 12 12.95 -15.75 -12.68
CA SER A 12 12.24 -14.87 -13.63
C SER A 12 10.99 -14.23 -13.00
N ALA A 13 10.78 -12.94 -13.24
CA ALA A 13 9.58 -12.19 -12.84
C ALA A 13 8.36 -12.46 -13.74
N ASN A 14 8.52 -13.25 -14.80
CA ASN A 14 7.47 -13.54 -15.79
C ASN A 14 6.63 -14.76 -15.37
N LEU A 15 5.77 -14.56 -14.36
CA LEU A 15 4.74 -15.53 -13.97
C LEU A 15 3.39 -15.18 -14.62
N ARG A 16 2.82 -16.15 -15.34
CA ARG A 16 1.47 -16.05 -15.90
C ARG A 16 0.46 -16.70 -14.96
N VAL A 17 -0.42 -15.89 -14.40
CA VAL A 17 -1.57 -16.37 -13.60
C VAL A 17 -2.57 -17.06 -14.54
N ARG A 18 -3.00 -18.28 -14.21
CA ARG A 18 -4.04 -19.03 -14.95
C ARG A 18 -5.37 -18.96 -14.25
N THR A 19 -5.39 -19.24 -12.95
CA THR A 19 -6.59 -19.19 -12.12
C THR A 19 -6.29 -18.43 -10.85
N SER A 20 -7.28 -17.64 -10.41
CA SER A 20 -7.28 -17.01 -9.10
C SER A 20 -8.65 -17.23 -8.49
N GLU A 21 -8.70 -17.93 -7.37
CA GLU A 21 -9.93 -18.24 -6.65
C GLU A 21 -9.92 -17.56 -5.29
N LYS A 22 -11.03 -16.90 -4.96
CA LYS A 22 -11.22 -16.31 -3.65
C LYS A 22 -11.69 -17.40 -2.70
N ILE A 23 -10.82 -17.85 -1.80
CA ILE A 23 -11.17 -18.85 -0.79
C ILE A 23 -11.98 -18.21 0.35
N GLY A 24 -11.66 -16.98 0.71
CA GLY A 24 -12.25 -16.30 1.86
C GLY A 24 -12.17 -14.78 1.76
N LEU A 25 -12.50 -14.08 2.85
CA LEU A 25 -12.57 -12.61 2.82
C LEU A 25 -11.21 -11.95 2.55
N LEU A 26 -10.13 -12.56 3.04
CA LEU A 26 -8.76 -12.01 3.01
C LEU A 26 -7.74 -12.95 2.33
N THR A 27 -8.19 -14.04 1.73
CA THR A 27 -7.29 -15.07 1.17
C THR A 27 -7.69 -15.42 -0.26
N VAL A 28 -6.69 -15.50 -1.13
CA VAL A 28 -6.82 -15.84 -2.55
C VAL A 28 -5.82 -16.94 -2.89
N ASP A 29 -6.29 -17.99 -3.53
CA ASP A 29 -5.45 -19.03 -4.12
C ASP A 29 -5.20 -18.73 -5.59
N ILE A 30 -3.97 -18.95 -6.02
CA ILE A 30 -3.50 -18.58 -7.35
C ILE A 30 -2.68 -19.73 -7.90
N VAL A 31 -3.05 -20.21 -9.09
CA VAL A 31 -2.23 -21.13 -9.86
C VAL A 31 -1.58 -20.38 -11.00
N GLY A 32 -0.24 -20.32 -10.97
CA GLY A 32 0.58 -19.64 -11.97
C GLY A 32 1.55 -20.60 -12.65
N TYR A 33 1.96 -20.24 -13.86
CA TYR A 33 3.05 -20.93 -14.57
C TYR A 33 4.13 -19.93 -14.94
N CYS A 34 5.38 -20.35 -14.81
CA CYS A 34 6.50 -19.56 -15.32
C CYS A 34 6.58 -19.71 -16.85
N ASN A 35 6.59 -18.58 -17.56
CA ASN A 35 6.74 -18.60 -19.01
C ASN A 35 8.17 -18.97 -19.46
N ASN A 36 9.16 -18.86 -18.57
CA ASN A 36 10.56 -19.13 -18.90
C ASN A 36 10.92 -20.62 -18.74
N CYS A 37 10.59 -21.23 -17.60
CA CYS A 37 10.95 -22.63 -17.31
C CYS A 37 9.76 -23.58 -17.19
N GLY A 38 8.52 -23.09 -17.37
CA GLY A 38 7.32 -23.92 -17.35
C GLY A 38 6.88 -24.40 -15.96
N SER A 39 7.58 -24.04 -14.88
CA SER A 39 7.23 -24.49 -13.53
C SER A 39 5.83 -24.03 -13.11
N LYS A 40 5.06 -24.94 -12.51
CA LYS A 40 3.78 -24.65 -11.87
C LYS A 40 4.01 -24.09 -10.46
N HIS A 41 3.26 -23.06 -10.11
CA HIS A 41 3.26 -22.47 -8.79
C HIS A 41 1.83 -22.45 -8.24
N GLU A 42 1.67 -22.98 -7.04
CA GLU A 42 0.47 -22.86 -6.23
C GLU A 42 0.78 -21.84 -5.14
N ILE A 43 0.08 -20.71 -5.17
CA ILE A 43 0.39 -19.53 -4.38
C ILE A 43 -0.85 -19.17 -3.57
N VAL A 44 -0.70 -19.13 -2.25
CA VAL A 44 -1.71 -18.62 -1.32
C VAL A 44 -1.33 -17.18 -0.97
N ALA A 45 -2.18 -16.21 -1.34
CA ALA A 45 -2.01 -14.82 -0.99
C ALA A 45 -2.98 -14.44 0.13
N SER A 46 -2.47 -13.89 1.24
CA SER A 46 -3.28 -13.44 2.38
C SER A 46 -3.06 -11.96 2.71
N ILE A 47 -4.15 -11.25 2.96
CA ILE A 47 -4.13 -9.86 3.39
C ILE A 47 -3.88 -9.84 4.91
N LYS A 48 -2.67 -9.45 5.32
CA LYS A 48 -2.27 -9.43 6.75
C LYS A 48 -2.82 -8.24 7.52
N LYS A 49 -2.90 -7.06 6.89
CA LYS A 49 -3.37 -5.83 7.53
C LYS A 49 -3.99 -4.93 6.47
N VAL A 50 -5.19 -4.43 6.77
CA VAL A 50 -5.82 -3.35 6.03
C VAL A 50 -5.81 -2.13 6.94
N SER A 51 -5.20 -1.04 6.50
CA SER A 51 -5.25 0.24 7.20
C SER A 51 -5.81 1.28 6.25
N THR A 52 -6.90 1.91 6.65
CA THR A 52 -7.38 3.13 6.00
C THR A 52 -6.60 4.32 6.55
N PRO A 53 -6.20 5.29 5.71
CA PRO A 53 -5.63 6.52 6.22
C PRO A 53 -6.73 7.24 7.01
N ILE A 54 -6.54 7.34 8.32
CA ILE A 54 -7.37 8.20 9.15
C ILE A 54 -6.85 9.61 8.90
N TYR A 55 -7.51 10.37 8.02
CA TYR A 55 -7.30 11.80 7.90
C TYR A 55 -7.87 12.47 9.15
N GLN A 56 -7.11 12.46 10.24
CA GLN A 56 -7.31 13.42 11.30
C GLN A 56 -6.75 14.74 10.78
N GLU A 57 -7.65 15.64 10.37
CA GLU A 57 -7.29 17.03 10.14
C GLU A 57 -6.64 17.54 11.42
N ARG A 58 -5.34 17.84 11.34
CA ARG A 58 -4.64 18.53 12.42
C ARG A 58 -4.93 20.01 12.23
N PRO A 59 -5.79 20.64 13.04
CA PRO A 59 -6.13 22.05 12.86
C PRO A 59 -4.87 22.93 12.88
N GLU A 60 -3.84 22.55 13.63
CA GLU A 60 -2.51 23.18 13.65
C GLU A 60 -1.82 23.25 12.27
N VAL A 61 -2.04 22.26 11.40
CA VAL A 61 -1.45 22.21 10.05
C VAL A 61 -2.23 23.10 9.08
N LEU A 62 -3.53 23.29 9.34
CA LEU A 62 -4.43 24.14 8.57
C LEU A 62 -4.44 25.61 9.07
N ARG A 63 -3.71 25.93 10.16
CA ARG A 63 -3.61 27.32 10.64
C ARG A 63 -2.95 28.19 9.57
N ILE A 64 -3.66 29.24 9.15
CA ILE A 64 -3.20 30.26 8.19
C ILE A 64 -1.82 30.83 8.57
N ASN A 65 -1.50 30.89 9.85
CA ASN A 65 -0.24 31.46 10.35
C ASN A 65 0.97 30.55 10.19
N LYS A 66 0.80 29.28 9.81
CA LYS A 66 1.90 28.31 9.75
C LYS A 66 3.04 28.71 8.78
N PRO A 67 2.78 29.29 7.59
CA PRO A 67 3.85 29.84 6.75
C PRO A 67 4.49 31.09 7.36
N LEU A 68 3.70 31.94 8.02
CA LEU A 68 4.16 33.20 8.60
C LEU A 68 5.09 32.97 9.81
N MET A 69 4.75 32.03 10.69
CA MET A 69 5.58 31.62 11.83
C MET A 69 6.91 30.95 11.43
N LYS A 70 7.04 30.46 10.18
CA LYS A 70 8.32 29.93 9.67
C LYS A 70 9.26 31.02 9.17
N VAL A 71 8.73 32.19 8.82
CA VAL A 71 9.49 33.32 8.28
C VAL A 71 9.83 34.30 9.40
N ASP A 72 8.94 34.49 10.37
CA ASP A 72 9.15 35.36 11.52
C ASP A 72 8.53 34.76 12.79
N LEU A 73 9.38 34.50 13.79
CA LEU A 73 9.01 33.91 15.10
C LEU A 73 8.25 34.88 16.01
N ASN A 74 8.24 36.17 15.71
CA ASN A 74 7.46 37.17 16.47
C ASN A 74 6.02 37.32 15.97
N THR A 75 5.62 36.55 14.96
CA THR A 75 4.24 36.59 14.45
C THR A 75 3.30 36.01 15.51
N LYS A 76 2.41 36.84 16.07
CA LYS A 76 1.36 36.40 17.01
C LYS A 76 0.43 35.37 16.35
N ASP A 77 0.11 34.29 17.06
CA ASP A 77 -0.91 33.36 16.60
C ASP A 77 -2.31 33.97 16.76
N LEU A 78 -2.99 34.19 15.64
CA LEU A 78 -4.31 34.81 15.53
C LEU A 78 -5.44 33.99 16.18
N PHE A 79 -5.14 32.80 16.70
CA PHE A 79 -6.12 31.85 17.25
C PHE A 79 -5.91 31.54 18.75
N GLU A 80 -4.97 32.21 19.43
CA GLU A 80 -4.69 32.01 20.86
C GLU A 80 -5.52 32.90 21.81
N GLU A 81 -6.49 33.68 21.31
CA GLU A 81 -7.37 34.47 22.17
C GLU A 81 -8.62 33.67 22.60
N LYS A 82 -8.49 33.01 23.77
CA LYS A 82 -9.59 32.76 24.71
C LYS A 82 -9.14 33.01 26.13
#